data_AF-A0A353PE16-F1
#
_entry.id   AF-A0A353PE16-F1
#
_cell.length_a   1.000
_cell.length_b   1.000
_cell.length_c   1.000
_cell.angle_alpha   90.00
_cell.angle_beta   90.00
_cell.angle_gamma   90.00
#
_symmetry.space_group_name_H-M   'P 1'
#
loop_
_entity.id
_entity.type
_entity.pdbx_description
1 polymer ?
#
loop_
_entity_poly.entity_id
_entity_poly.type
_entity_poly.pdbx_seq_one_letter_code
_entity_poly.pdbx_strand_id
1 'polypeptide(L)'
;YGATCGIFPIDQETLNYLNLSGRSAEQVALVEAYAKAQGLWRDPAVEAAYSDVLELDMSTVVPSLAGPKRPQDRVTLADMKSAYQNALEPLVETRNAKNGATANFEGEGGSTAIGAPATQQVPGEAAVSYKSNEFMLKDGAVVIAAITSCTNTSNPAVLMAAGLLARNAVAKGLNVQPWVKTSLAPGSLVVTSYLQKAGLLGDLEALGFNVVGYGCTTCIGNSGPLPEPIGKAIQEHDLVACSVLSGNRNFEGRVHPDVRMNFLASPPLVVAYAIAGSVNVDLYKEPLGKGKDGQDVFLKDIWPSNGDVAAAIAAHVDSAMFQSSYASVFKGDSRWNSLEVPQGDLYGWSADSTYVQNPPYFQGMTMSTRTIEDVKAARALAVLGDSITTDHISPAGSIKANSPAGHYLVNHGVEPKDFNSYGSRRGNHEVMMRGTFANIRLRNKLVPGVEGGMTRYLPTDEPMSIYDAAMKYQADGTPLVILAGKEYGTGSSRDWAAKGTMLLGVKAVIAESFERIHRS
;
A
#
# COMPACT_ATOMS: atom_id res chain seq x y z
N TYR A 1 1.42 -1.09 -15.15
CA TYR A 1 1.24 -0.65 -16.53
C TYR A 1 0.13 -1.42 -17.28
N GLY A 2 -0.78 -2.14 -16.60
CA GLY A 2 -2.01 -2.66 -17.21
C GLY A 2 -1.91 -3.96 -18.01
N ALA A 3 -0.71 -4.45 -18.34
CA ALA A 3 -0.57 -5.69 -19.12
C ALA A 3 -1.06 -6.94 -18.38
N THR A 4 -1.46 -7.97 -19.14
CA THR A 4 -1.81 -9.29 -18.61
C THR A 4 -0.62 -9.98 -17.94
N CYS A 5 0.56 -9.90 -18.56
CA CYS A 5 1.82 -10.41 -18.04
C CYS A 5 3.00 -9.63 -18.64
N GLY A 6 4.15 -9.68 -17.97
CA GLY A 6 5.44 -9.32 -18.54
C GLY A 6 6.35 -10.54 -18.46
N ILE A 7 6.96 -10.92 -19.57
CA ILE A 7 7.72 -12.17 -19.70
C ILE A 7 9.13 -11.85 -20.15
N PHE A 8 10.11 -12.41 -19.45
CA PHE A 8 11.50 -12.50 -19.89
C PHE A 8 11.73 -13.95 -20.33
N PRO A 9 12.13 -14.23 -21.59
CA PRO A 9 12.36 -15.59 -22.05
C PRO A 9 13.47 -16.30 -21.27
N ILE A 10 13.44 -17.63 -21.24
CA ILE A 10 14.43 -18.43 -20.49
C ILE A 10 15.80 -18.29 -21.16
N ASP A 11 16.81 -17.95 -20.38
CA ASP A 11 18.17 -17.74 -20.85
C ASP A 11 19.22 -18.25 -19.84
N GLN A 12 20.49 -17.94 -20.08
CA GLN A 12 21.57 -18.34 -19.19
C GLN A 12 21.43 -17.72 -17.78
N GLU A 13 20.94 -16.49 -17.68
CA GLU A 13 20.75 -15.83 -16.38
C GLU A 13 19.64 -16.51 -15.56
N THR A 14 18.60 -17.01 -16.24
CA THR A 14 17.60 -17.87 -15.62
C THR A 14 18.24 -19.10 -15.00
N LEU A 15 19.14 -19.79 -15.71
CA LEU A 15 19.85 -20.97 -15.18
C LEU A 15 20.80 -20.59 -14.03
N ASN A 16 21.50 -19.46 -14.13
CA ASN A 16 22.36 -18.93 -13.06
C ASN A 16 21.55 -18.74 -11.77
N TYR A 17 20.34 -18.17 -11.87
CA TYR A 17 19.46 -18.00 -10.72
C TYR A 17 18.91 -19.33 -10.18
N LEU A 18 18.57 -20.31 -11.04
CA LEU A 18 18.14 -21.63 -10.58
C LEU A 18 19.25 -22.37 -9.81
N ASN A 19 20.49 -22.28 -10.28
CA ASN A 19 21.66 -22.81 -9.57
C ASN A 19 21.86 -22.08 -8.23
N LEU A 20 21.83 -20.75 -8.24
CA LEU A 20 21.97 -19.93 -7.03
C LEU A 20 20.87 -20.24 -6.00
N SER A 21 19.63 -20.48 -6.44
CA SER A 21 18.50 -20.80 -5.56
C SER A 21 18.44 -22.28 -5.15
N GLY A 22 19.49 -23.06 -5.43
CA GLY A 22 19.70 -24.41 -4.92
C GLY A 22 18.94 -25.51 -5.64
N ARG A 23 18.49 -25.27 -6.89
CA ARG A 23 17.96 -26.34 -7.75
C ARG A 23 19.06 -27.33 -8.12
N SER A 24 18.71 -28.61 -8.27
CA SER A 24 19.69 -29.65 -8.59
C SER A 24 20.24 -29.45 -10.00
N ALA A 25 21.49 -29.87 -10.23
CA ALA A 25 22.10 -29.82 -11.56
C ALA A 25 21.27 -30.57 -12.61
N GLU A 26 20.66 -31.70 -12.23
CA GLU A 26 19.74 -32.46 -13.09
C GLU A 26 18.50 -31.63 -13.48
N GLN A 27 17.87 -30.94 -12.52
CA GLN A 27 16.71 -30.11 -12.79
C GLN A 27 17.06 -28.91 -13.68
N VAL A 28 18.22 -28.29 -13.46
CA VAL A 28 18.69 -27.16 -14.28
C VAL A 28 18.97 -27.63 -15.71
N ALA A 29 19.64 -28.78 -15.89
CA ALA A 29 19.87 -29.37 -17.20
C ALA A 29 18.57 -29.74 -17.92
N LEU A 30 17.57 -30.25 -17.19
CA LEU A 30 16.24 -30.53 -17.73
C LEU A 30 15.54 -29.25 -18.21
N VAL A 31 15.56 -28.18 -17.41
CA VAL A 31 14.96 -26.89 -17.80
C VAL A 31 15.60 -26.36 -19.08
N GLU A 32 16.92 -26.40 -19.18
CA GLU A 32 17.64 -25.97 -20.38
C GLU A 32 17.28 -26.82 -21.60
N ALA A 33 17.37 -28.15 -21.48
CA ALA A 33 17.09 -29.07 -22.58
C ALA A 33 15.64 -28.93 -23.07
N TYR A 34 14.68 -28.84 -22.14
CA TYR A 34 13.27 -28.64 -22.47
C TYR A 34 13.02 -27.28 -23.14
N ALA A 35 13.56 -26.19 -22.56
CA ALA A 35 13.37 -24.85 -23.11
C ALA A 35 13.92 -24.74 -24.54
N LYS A 36 15.08 -25.35 -24.81
CA LYS A 36 15.67 -25.41 -26.16
C LYS A 36 14.83 -26.26 -27.10
N ALA A 37 14.40 -27.46 -26.68
CA ALA A 37 13.59 -28.35 -27.51
C ALA A 37 12.21 -27.78 -27.87
N GLN A 38 11.62 -26.97 -26.99
CA GLN A 38 10.31 -26.35 -27.20
C GLN A 38 10.37 -24.95 -27.84
N GLY A 39 11.56 -24.43 -28.15
CA GLY A 39 11.71 -23.06 -28.69
C GLY A 39 11.37 -21.96 -27.69
N LEU A 40 11.48 -22.22 -26.39
CA LEU A 40 11.25 -21.26 -25.30
C LEU A 40 12.55 -20.56 -24.83
N TRP A 41 13.70 -21.05 -25.29
CA TRP A 41 15.01 -20.48 -24.99
C TRP A 41 15.26 -19.18 -25.76
N ARG A 42 15.80 -18.16 -25.09
CA ARG A 42 16.17 -16.89 -25.72
C ARG A 42 17.35 -17.09 -26.67
N ASP A 43 17.10 -16.89 -27.95
CA ASP A 43 18.15 -16.68 -28.95
C ASP A 43 18.25 -15.19 -29.30
N PRO A 44 19.31 -14.47 -28.90
CA PRO A 44 19.48 -13.05 -29.22
C PRO A 44 19.44 -12.72 -30.72
N ALA A 45 19.76 -13.67 -31.59
CA ALA A 45 19.74 -13.49 -33.05
C ALA A 45 18.32 -13.61 -33.64
N VAL A 46 17.35 -14.10 -32.88
CA VAL A 46 15.95 -14.28 -33.30
C VAL A 46 15.09 -13.21 -32.65
N GLU A 47 14.41 -12.40 -33.46
CA GLU A 47 13.40 -11.46 -32.98
C GLU A 47 12.01 -12.07 -33.08
N ALA A 48 11.22 -11.94 -32.02
CA ALA A 48 9.82 -12.35 -32.05
C ALA A 48 8.97 -11.33 -32.82
N ALA A 49 7.92 -11.80 -33.47
CA ALA A 49 6.94 -10.93 -34.11
C ALA A 49 6.04 -10.30 -33.03
N TYR A 50 6.29 -9.03 -32.72
CA TYR A 50 5.46 -8.24 -31.80
C TYR A 50 4.44 -7.40 -32.58
N SER A 51 3.25 -7.21 -32.02
CA SER A 51 2.25 -6.29 -32.59
C SER A 51 2.74 -4.84 -32.57
N ASP A 52 3.50 -4.47 -31.52
CA ASP A 52 4.15 -3.17 -31.34
C ASP A 52 5.48 -3.38 -30.63
N VAL A 53 6.48 -2.55 -30.95
CA VAL A 53 7.80 -2.55 -30.33
C VAL A 53 8.03 -1.23 -29.62
N LEU A 54 8.47 -1.30 -28.36
CA LEU A 54 8.85 -0.15 -27.54
C LEU A 54 10.31 -0.32 -27.12
N GLU A 55 11.07 0.76 -27.14
CA GLU A 55 12.49 0.77 -26.79
C GLU A 55 12.77 1.64 -25.55
N LEU A 56 13.74 1.21 -24.74
CA LEU A 56 14.26 1.96 -23.61
C LEU A 56 15.78 1.82 -23.55
N ASP A 57 16.49 2.92 -23.79
CA ASP A 57 17.92 2.97 -23.52
C ASP A 57 18.16 3.08 -22.01
N MET A 58 18.75 2.03 -21.44
CA MET A 58 19.05 1.94 -20.01
C MET A 58 20.02 3.03 -19.54
N SER A 59 20.84 3.61 -20.43
CA SER A 59 21.75 4.71 -20.08
C SER A 59 21.01 6.01 -19.71
N THR A 60 19.76 6.15 -20.16
CA THR A 60 18.91 7.32 -19.87
C THR A 60 18.20 7.22 -18.52
N VAL A 61 18.25 6.06 -17.86
CA VAL A 61 17.58 5.83 -16.58
C VAL A 61 18.31 6.58 -15.46
N VAL A 62 17.60 7.50 -14.84
CA VAL A 62 18.08 8.26 -13.67
C VAL A 62 17.36 7.82 -12.39
N PRO A 63 17.98 7.95 -11.20
CA PRO A 63 17.32 7.72 -9.93
C PRO A 63 15.99 8.48 -9.87
N SER A 64 14.92 7.76 -9.53
CA SER A 64 13.55 8.27 -9.60
C SER A 64 12.70 7.66 -8.49
N LEU A 65 11.62 8.35 -8.15
CA LEU A 65 10.51 7.82 -7.35
C LEU A 65 9.25 7.80 -8.21
N ALA A 66 8.17 7.24 -7.68
CA ALA A 66 6.84 7.42 -8.25
C ALA A 66 5.81 7.84 -7.20
N GLY A 67 5.04 8.89 -7.48
CA GLY A 67 4.04 9.43 -6.54
C GLY A 67 3.59 10.85 -6.86
N PRO A 68 2.75 11.45 -5.99
CA PRO A 68 2.38 10.96 -4.67
C PRO A 68 1.17 10.00 -4.62
N LYS A 69 0.48 9.77 -5.75
CA LYS A 69 -0.81 9.04 -5.75
C LYS A 69 -0.89 7.86 -6.70
N ARG A 70 -0.05 7.78 -7.74
CA ARG A 70 -0.11 6.68 -8.72
C ARG A 70 1.29 6.12 -9.03
N PRO A 71 1.41 4.83 -9.37
CA PRO A 71 2.71 4.21 -9.67
C PRO A 71 3.34 4.70 -10.97
N GLN A 72 2.55 5.21 -11.92
CA GLN A 72 3.03 5.77 -13.18
C GLN A 72 3.50 7.22 -13.07
N ASP A 73 3.25 7.88 -11.93
CA ASP A 73 3.65 9.28 -11.69
C ASP A 73 5.15 9.33 -11.36
N ARG A 74 5.99 9.01 -12.33
CA ARG A 74 7.45 9.02 -12.18
C ARG A 74 7.94 10.45 -11.96
N VAL A 75 8.78 10.63 -10.95
CA VAL A 75 9.47 11.87 -10.63
C VAL A 75 10.96 11.57 -10.51
N THR A 76 11.82 12.32 -11.20
CA THR A 76 13.27 12.14 -11.05
C THR A 76 13.69 12.57 -9.64
N LEU A 77 14.76 11.99 -9.10
CA LEU A 77 15.24 12.36 -7.77
C LEU A 77 15.60 13.86 -7.68
N ALA A 78 16.08 14.45 -8.77
CA ALA A 78 16.41 15.87 -8.85
C ALA A 78 15.18 16.78 -8.76
N ASP A 79 14.03 16.31 -9.27
CA ASP A 79 12.79 17.10 -9.33
C ASP A 79 11.85 16.83 -8.15
N MET A 80 12.22 15.94 -7.23
CA MET A 80 11.35 15.49 -6.13
C MET A 80 10.79 16.62 -5.27
N LYS A 81 11.64 17.57 -4.86
CA LYS A 81 11.23 18.70 -4.03
C LYS A 81 10.18 19.56 -4.73
N SER A 82 10.42 19.91 -6.00
CA SER A 82 9.49 20.70 -6.81
C SER A 82 8.20 19.96 -7.12
N ALA A 83 8.27 18.68 -7.47
CA ALA A 83 7.08 17.86 -7.71
C ALA A 83 6.22 17.70 -6.45
N TYR A 84 6.85 17.53 -5.28
CA TYR A 84 6.15 17.54 -4.00
C TYR A 84 5.44 18.87 -3.75
N GLN A 85 6.14 20.00 -3.93
CA GLN A 85 5.57 21.34 -3.72
C GLN A 85 4.36 21.60 -4.63
N ASN A 86 4.45 21.24 -5.91
CA ASN A 86 3.34 21.36 -6.86
C ASN A 86 2.15 20.47 -6.46
N ALA A 87 2.40 19.27 -5.93
CA ALA A 87 1.33 18.39 -5.47
C ALA A 87 0.72 18.85 -4.13
N LEU A 88 1.46 19.62 -3.33
CA LEU A 88 1.04 20.15 -2.04
C LEU A 88 0.09 21.33 -2.20
N GLU A 89 0.37 22.23 -3.15
CA GLU A 89 -0.38 23.47 -3.42
C GLU A 89 -1.92 23.30 -3.40
N PRO A 90 -2.55 22.42 -4.21
CA PRO A 90 -4.00 22.26 -4.20
C PRO A 90 -4.55 21.71 -2.87
N LEU A 91 -3.74 20.96 -2.11
CA LEU A 91 -4.14 20.45 -0.79
C LEU A 91 -4.12 21.58 0.25
N VAL A 92 -3.13 22.46 0.17
CA VAL A 92 -3.03 23.65 1.03
C VAL A 92 -4.13 24.64 0.70
N GLU A 93 -4.45 24.88 -0.57
CA GLU A 93 -5.61 25.69 -0.97
C GLU A 93 -6.92 25.13 -0.40
N THR A 94 -7.12 23.81 -0.51
CA THR A 94 -8.30 23.14 0.05
C THR A 94 -8.35 23.29 1.58
N ARG A 95 -7.21 23.12 2.27
CA ARG A 95 -7.10 23.31 3.72
C ARG A 95 -7.42 24.75 4.13
N ASN A 96 -6.86 25.72 3.42
CA ASN A 96 -7.06 27.14 3.68
C ASN A 96 -8.52 27.55 3.41
N ALA A 97 -9.17 27.01 2.37
CA ALA A 97 -10.58 27.27 2.11
C ALA A 97 -11.48 26.73 3.24
N LYS A 98 -11.18 25.53 3.77
CA LYS A 98 -11.89 24.98 4.94
C LYS A 98 -11.69 25.84 6.19
N ASN A 99 -10.45 26.25 6.45
CA ASN A 99 -10.10 27.02 7.64
C ASN A 99 -10.59 28.49 7.55
N GLY A 100 -10.66 29.07 6.36
CA GLY A 100 -11.26 30.38 6.13
C GLY A 100 -12.77 30.38 6.36
N ALA A 101 -13.45 29.28 6.04
CA ALA A 101 -14.86 29.10 6.38
C ALA A 101 -15.08 28.99 7.90
N THR A 102 -14.22 28.29 8.65
CA THR A 102 -14.31 28.22 10.13
C THR A 102 -13.95 29.53 10.81
N ALA A 103 -12.96 30.29 10.31
CA ALA A 103 -12.61 31.61 10.85
C ALA A 103 -13.76 32.63 10.70
N ASN A 104 -14.55 32.53 9.63
CA ASN A 104 -15.76 33.36 9.47
C ASN A 104 -16.84 33.03 10.51
N PHE A 105 -16.96 31.77 10.95
CA PHE A 105 -17.90 31.39 12.02
C PHE A 105 -17.38 31.75 13.43
N GLU A 106 -16.07 31.66 13.69
CA GLU A 106 -15.48 32.10 14.96
C GLU A 106 -15.57 33.61 15.17
N GLY A 107 -15.60 34.40 14.08
CA GLY A 107 -15.82 35.86 14.13
C GLY A 107 -17.25 36.29 14.48
N GLU A 108 -18.24 35.40 14.38
CA GLU A 108 -19.65 35.66 14.71
C GLU A 108 -20.00 35.33 16.17
N GLY A 109 -19.14 34.55 16.85
CA GLY A 109 -19.26 34.24 18.28
C GLY A 109 -18.40 35.18 19.11
N GLY A 110 -18.98 36.28 19.60
CA GLY A 110 -18.30 37.35 20.36
C GLY A 110 -17.10 36.91 21.22
N SER A 111 -15.93 37.46 20.89
CA SER A 111 -14.66 37.23 21.55
C SER A 111 -14.73 37.45 23.07
N THR A 112 -14.59 36.38 23.85
CA THR A 112 -14.49 36.44 25.32
C THR A 112 -13.26 35.66 25.81
N ALA A 113 -12.11 36.34 25.86
CA ALA A 113 -11.07 36.22 26.91
C ALA A 113 -9.80 36.97 26.49
N ILE A 114 -9.49 38.07 27.18
CA ILE A 114 -8.18 38.73 27.11
C ILE A 114 -7.22 37.92 27.98
N GLY A 115 -6.19 37.29 27.40
CA GLY A 115 -5.06 36.73 28.16
C GLY A 115 -4.64 35.28 27.87
N ALA A 116 -5.28 34.55 26.96
CA ALA A 116 -4.67 33.34 26.41
C ALA A 116 -3.74 33.74 25.25
N PRO A 117 -2.48 33.28 25.18
CA PRO A 117 -1.76 33.37 23.93
C PRO A 117 -2.60 32.63 22.90
N ALA A 118 -3.13 33.35 21.91
CA ALA A 118 -3.55 32.72 20.69
C ALA A 118 -2.29 32.06 20.13
N THR A 119 -2.08 30.78 20.42
CA THR A 119 -1.25 29.94 19.57
C THR A 119 -1.98 29.97 18.23
N GLN A 120 -1.63 30.95 17.38
CA GLN A 120 -2.01 30.94 15.98
C GLN A 120 -1.58 29.57 15.47
N GLN A 121 -2.54 28.68 15.30
CA GLN A 121 -2.31 27.41 14.65
C GLN A 121 -1.81 27.75 13.25
N VAL A 122 -0.52 27.56 12.99
CA VAL A 122 0.03 27.70 11.65
C VAL A 122 -0.39 26.45 10.89
N PRO A 123 -1.31 26.52 9.91
CA PRO A 123 -1.74 25.34 9.18
C PRO A 123 -0.53 24.74 8.45
N GLY A 124 -0.32 23.43 8.58
CA GLY A 124 0.83 22.75 7.97
C GLY A 124 2.07 22.64 8.86
N GLU A 125 2.02 23.09 10.12
CA GLU A 125 3.07 22.86 11.11
C GLU A 125 2.48 22.47 12.49
N ALA A 126 3.14 21.55 13.19
CA ALA A 126 2.74 21.09 14.52
C ALA A 126 3.97 20.86 15.42
N ALA A 127 4.00 21.50 16.59
CA ALA A 127 5.01 21.21 17.61
C ALA A 127 4.67 19.88 18.30
N VAL A 128 5.62 18.94 18.30
CA VAL A 128 5.41 17.59 18.86
C VAL A 128 6.53 17.24 19.83
N SER A 129 6.15 16.69 20.98
CA SER A 129 7.05 16.05 21.93
C SER A 129 6.93 14.54 21.81
N TYR A 130 8.02 13.86 21.44
CA TYR A 130 8.05 12.40 21.31
C TYR A 130 9.45 11.86 21.59
N LYS A 131 9.55 10.78 22.40
CA LYS A 131 10.82 10.16 22.83
C LYS A 131 11.82 11.18 23.42
N SER A 132 11.36 12.10 24.26
CA SER A 132 12.18 13.17 24.85
C SER A 132 12.82 14.14 23.83
N ASN A 133 12.31 14.16 22.60
CA ASN A 133 12.67 15.14 21.57
C ASN A 133 11.49 16.07 21.35
N GLU A 134 11.79 17.35 21.17
CA GLU A 134 10.84 18.35 20.69
C GLU A 134 11.22 18.73 19.26
N PHE A 135 10.24 18.69 18.36
CA PHE A 135 10.46 19.02 16.96
C PHE A 135 9.19 19.61 16.33
N MET A 136 9.38 20.32 15.22
CA MET A 136 8.28 20.83 14.41
C MET A 136 8.01 19.84 13.27
N LEU A 137 6.87 19.17 13.33
CA LEU A 137 6.38 18.34 12.23
C LEU A 137 5.71 19.24 11.18
N LYS A 138 6.07 19.09 9.91
CA LYS A 138 5.58 19.95 8.82
C LYS A 138 4.97 19.14 7.69
N ASP A 139 4.21 19.80 6.82
CA ASP A 139 3.85 19.24 5.52
C ASP A 139 5.10 18.66 4.82
N GLY A 140 4.95 17.46 4.24
CA GLY A 140 6.04 16.76 3.58
C GLY A 140 6.88 15.89 4.49
N ALA A 141 6.62 15.89 5.81
CA ALA A 141 7.29 14.99 6.73
C ALA A 141 7.07 13.52 6.33
N VAL A 142 8.16 12.76 6.24
CA VAL A 142 8.13 11.32 6.02
C VAL A 142 7.81 10.67 7.35
N VAL A 143 6.59 10.18 7.53
CA VAL A 143 6.16 9.54 8.79
C VAL A 143 6.23 8.02 8.70
N ILE A 144 6.34 7.46 7.49
CA ILE A 144 6.56 6.04 7.24
C ILE A 144 7.69 5.88 6.22
N ALA A 145 8.70 5.10 6.56
CA ALA A 145 9.75 4.65 5.67
C ALA A 145 9.86 3.12 5.71
N ALA A 146 9.38 2.44 4.67
CA ALA A 146 9.23 0.98 4.69
C ALA A 146 10.00 0.28 3.57
N ILE A 147 11.00 -0.51 3.95
CA ILE A 147 11.59 -1.51 3.06
C ILE A 147 10.66 -2.73 3.10
N THR A 148 9.83 -2.87 2.08
CA THR A 148 8.73 -3.83 2.00
C THR A 148 8.57 -4.34 0.56
N SER A 149 7.57 -5.20 0.33
CA SER A 149 7.15 -5.74 -0.97
C SER A 149 8.09 -6.77 -1.58
N CYS A 150 7.50 -7.84 -2.13
CA CYS A 150 8.22 -8.80 -2.96
C CYS A 150 8.88 -8.15 -4.19
N THR A 151 8.40 -6.98 -4.64
CA THR A 151 8.95 -6.24 -5.78
C THR A 151 10.45 -5.95 -5.64
N ASN A 152 10.86 -5.50 -4.45
CA ASN A 152 12.25 -5.10 -4.19
C ASN A 152 12.96 -6.03 -3.21
N THR A 153 12.23 -6.68 -2.29
CA THR A 153 12.85 -7.57 -1.30
C THR A 153 13.26 -8.93 -1.85
N SER A 154 12.86 -9.25 -3.08
CA SER A 154 13.37 -10.41 -3.82
C SER A 154 14.71 -10.15 -4.51
N ASN A 155 15.16 -8.89 -4.58
CA ASN A 155 16.37 -8.49 -5.28
C ASN A 155 17.50 -8.20 -4.28
N PRO A 156 18.52 -9.08 -4.19
CA PRO A 156 19.64 -8.88 -3.27
C PRO A 156 20.40 -7.57 -3.51
N ALA A 157 20.51 -7.09 -4.76
CA ALA A 157 21.31 -5.90 -5.07
C ALA A 157 20.79 -4.65 -4.37
N VAL A 158 19.48 -4.40 -4.43
CA VAL A 158 18.90 -3.21 -3.80
C VAL A 158 18.85 -3.32 -2.27
N LEU A 159 18.73 -4.53 -1.72
CA LEU A 159 18.79 -4.73 -0.27
C LEU A 159 20.22 -4.64 0.29
N MET A 160 21.22 -5.16 -0.43
CA MET A 160 22.62 -4.95 -0.11
C MET A 160 22.97 -3.46 -0.21
N ALA A 161 22.49 -2.75 -1.24
CA ALA A 161 22.68 -1.30 -1.35
C ALA A 161 22.06 -0.54 -0.16
N ALA A 162 20.86 -0.92 0.27
CA ALA A 162 20.23 -0.31 1.46
C ALA A 162 21.04 -0.57 2.74
N GLY A 163 21.52 -1.80 2.94
CA GLY A 163 22.37 -2.15 4.07
C GLY A 163 23.70 -1.40 4.06
N LEU A 164 24.38 -1.32 2.91
CA LEU A 164 25.63 -0.59 2.76
C LEU A 164 25.44 0.92 2.97
N LEU A 165 24.34 1.49 2.48
CA LEU A 165 24.00 2.89 2.75
C LEU A 165 23.77 3.12 4.24
N ALA A 166 23.05 2.23 4.92
CA ALA A 166 22.84 2.30 6.36
C ALA A 166 24.16 2.23 7.13
N ARG A 167 25.04 1.28 6.79
CA ARG A 167 26.39 1.17 7.36
C ARG A 167 27.19 2.47 7.22
N ASN A 168 27.21 3.03 6.00
CA ASN A 168 27.93 4.26 5.71
C ASN A 168 27.35 5.46 6.49
N ALA A 169 26.01 5.55 6.60
CA ALA A 169 25.32 6.58 7.37
C ALA A 169 25.64 6.50 8.87
N VAL A 170 25.54 5.31 9.46
CA VAL A 170 25.86 5.05 10.87
C VAL A 170 27.33 5.34 11.16
N ALA A 171 28.24 4.93 10.27
CA ALA A 171 29.67 5.21 10.41
C ALA A 171 29.98 6.71 10.42
N LYS A 172 29.19 7.52 9.70
CA LYS A 172 29.25 8.98 9.69
C LYS A 172 28.52 9.65 10.85
N GLY A 173 27.76 8.92 11.66
CA GLY A 173 27.01 9.44 12.80
C GLY A 173 25.63 9.98 12.46
N LEU A 174 25.09 9.67 11.28
CA LEU A 174 23.72 10.01 10.92
C LEU A 174 22.73 9.07 11.61
N ASN A 175 21.52 9.57 11.86
CA ASN A 175 20.40 8.79 12.38
C ASN A 175 19.09 9.21 11.72
N VAL A 176 18.07 8.37 11.83
CA VAL A 176 16.71 8.63 11.35
C VAL A 176 16.00 9.64 12.25
N GLN A 177 15.17 10.51 11.64
CA GLN A 177 14.37 11.48 12.39
C GLN A 177 13.37 10.79 13.34
N PRO A 178 13.13 11.33 14.55
CA PRO A 178 12.41 10.61 15.62
C PRO A 178 10.94 10.30 15.31
N TRP A 179 10.30 11.04 14.39
CA TRP A 179 8.92 10.83 13.97
C TRP A 179 8.74 9.74 12.91
N VAL A 180 9.83 9.28 12.27
CA VAL A 180 9.75 8.35 11.14
C VAL A 180 9.52 6.94 11.66
N LYS A 181 8.42 6.30 11.25
CA LYS A 181 8.20 4.88 11.48
C LYS A 181 8.92 4.05 10.41
N THR A 182 10.08 3.51 10.78
CA THR A 182 10.88 2.63 9.92
C THR A 182 10.46 1.16 10.04
N SER A 183 10.63 0.39 8.97
CA SER A 183 10.37 -1.06 8.98
C SER A 183 11.10 -1.79 7.85
N LEU A 184 11.59 -3.00 8.15
CA LEU A 184 12.07 -3.97 7.18
C LEU A 184 11.13 -5.18 7.19
N ALA A 185 10.49 -5.45 6.06
CA ALA A 185 9.60 -6.60 5.87
C ALA A 185 10.07 -7.45 4.69
N PRO A 186 10.98 -8.41 4.94
CA PRO A 186 11.54 -9.24 3.89
C PRO A 186 10.51 -10.18 3.26
N GLY A 187 10.69 -10.49 1.97
CA GLY A 187 9.85 -11.46 1.26
C GLY A 187 10.14 -12.92 1.63
N SER A 188 11.32 -13.22 2.20
CA SER A 188 11.72 -14.56 2.63
C SER A 188 12.78 -14.50 3.74
N LEU A 189 13.03 -15.64 4.39
CA LEU A 189 14.08 -15.78 5.40
C LEU A 189 15.49 -15.58 4.83
N VAL A 190 15.70 -15.92 3.55
CA VAL A 190 17.00 -15.79 2.85
C VAL A 190 17.53 -14.37 2.91
N VAL A 191 16.64 -13.38 2.83
CA VAL A 191 16.99 -11.96 2.91
C VAL A 191 17.70 -11.61 4.20
N THR A 192 17.11 -12.01 5.33
CA THR A 192 17.69 -11.76 6.65
C THR A 192 19.01 -12.51 6.79
N SER A 193 19.11 -13.74 6.27
CA SER A 193 20.33 -14.54 6.31
C SER A 193 21.52 -13.86 5.62
N TYR A 194 21.36 -13.34 4.40
CA TYR A 194 22.49 -12.68 3.73
C TYR A 194 22.81 -11.30 4.33
N LEU A 195 21.80 -10.55 4.82
CA LEU A 195 22.03 -9.26 5.48
C LEU A 195 22.80 -9.45 6.78
N GLN A 196 22.47 -10.51 7.53
CA GLN A 196 23.17 -10.86 8.76
C GLN A 196 24.59 -11.37 8.47
N LYS A 197 24.79 -12.24 7.47
CA LYS A 197 26.12 -12.72 7.07
C LYS A 197 27.02 -11.57 6.59
N ALA A 198 26.45 -10.58 5.90
CA ALA A 198 27.16 -9.37 5.47
C ALA A 198 27.43 -8.35 6.59
N GLY A 199 26.90 -8.58 7.79
CA GLY A 199 26.99 -7.64 8.92
C GLY A 199 26.11 -6.39 8.77
N LEU A 200 25.25 -6.33 7.74
CA LEU A 200 24.47 -5.13 7.38
C LEU A 200 23.10 -5.07 8.08
N LEU A 201 22.62 -6.18 8.64
CA LEU A 201 21.35 -6.19 9.38
C LEU A 201 21.41 -5.27 10.61
N GLY A 202 22.51 -5.33 11.37
CA GLY A 202 22.71 -4.46 12.53
C GLY A 202 22.77 -2.98 12.17
N ASP A 203 23.34 -2.64 11.01
CA ASP A 203 23.36 -1.26 10.51
C ASP A 203 21.96 -0.74 10.15
N LEU A 204 21.12 -1.60 9.56
CA LEU A 204 19.72 -1.28 9.28
C LEU A 204 18.92 -1.11 10.59
N GLU A 205 19.13 -2.00 11.56
CA GLU A 205 18.49 -1.94 12.88
C GLU A 205 18.90 -0.69 13.67
N ALA A 206 20.15 -0.25 13.56
CA ALA A 206 20.65 1.00 14.16
C ALA A 206 19.90 2.24 13.64
N LEU A 207 19.39 2.19 12.39
CA LEU A 207 18.52 3.21 11.80
C LEU A 207 17.01 2.90 12.00
N GLY A 208 16.69 1.90 12.82
CA GLY A 208 15.32 1.50 13.16
C GLY A 208 14.64 0.56 12.16
N PHE A 209 15.31 0.17 11.06
CA PHE A 209 14.79 -0.79 10.08
C PHE A 209 14.87 -2.24 10.59
N ASN A 210 14.17 -2.50 11.70
CA ASN A 210 14.05 -3.82 12.30
C ASN A 210 13.21 -4.74 11.41
N VAL A 211 13.50 -6.04 11.45
CA VAL A 211 12.66 -7.06 10.81
C VAL A 211 11.32 -7.13 11.53
N VAL A 212 10.25 -6.63 10.90
CA VAL A 212 8.90 -6.59 11.51
C VAL A 212 8.03 -7.79 11.13
N GLY A 213 8.46 -8.57 10.13
CA GLY A 213 7.76 -9.78 9.70
C GLY A 213 8.06 -10.16 8.25
N TYR A 214 7.76 -11.41 7.92
CA TYR A 214 7.95 -11.99 6.58
C TYR A 214 6.60 -12.03 5.85
N GLY A 215 6.28 -10.96 5.13
CA GLY A 215 4.99 -10.81 4.46
C GLY A 215 4.77 -9.43 3.85
N CYS A 216 3.55 -9.19 3.37
CA CYS A 216 3.24 -7.97 2.61
C CYS A 216 3.33 -6.67 3.44
N THR A 217 2.97 -6.70 4.73
CA THR A 217 3.04 -5.56 5.67
C THR A 217 2.57 -4.23 5.03
N THR A 218 3.38 -3.17 5.06
CA THR A 218 3.10 -1.84 4.53
C THR A 218 2.74 -1.85 3.04
N CYS A 219 3.24 -2.80 2.22
CA CYS A 219 2.93 -2.89 0.79
C CYS A 219 1.43 -3.10 0.50
N ILE A 220 0.71 -3.74 1.43
CA ILE A 220 -0.75 -3.98 1.31
C ILE A 220 -1.58 -3.04 2.21
N GLY A 221 -0.93 -2.08 2.87
CA GLY A 221 -1.59 -1.17 3.83
C GLY A 221 -1.62 -1.68 5.27
N ASN A 222 -0.98 -2.82 5.57
CA ASN A 222 -0.78 -3.29 6.94
C ASN A 222 0.43 -2.59 7.56
N SER A 223 0.40 -1.27 7.57
CA SER A 223 1.45 -0.39 8.11
C SER A 223 1.42 -0.29 9.64
N GLY A 224 0.33 -0.73 10.29
CA GLY A 224 0.06 -0.52 11.72
C GLY A 224 -0.11 0.97 12.08
N PRO A 225 -0.36 1.29 13.36
CA PRO A 225 -0.57 2.67 13.80
C PRO A 225 0.73 3.49 13.77
N LEU A 226 0.62 4.79 13.48
CA LEU A 226 1.67 5.75 13.80
C LEU A 226 1.77 5.94 15.33
N PRO A 227 2.92 6.40 15.86
CA PRO A 227 2.98 6.83 17.25
C PRO A 227 1.91 7.89 17.53
N GLU A 228 1.21 7.77 18.66
CA GLU A 228 0.04 8.60 18.98
C GLU A 228 0.30 10.12 18.85
N PRO A 229 1.41 10.69 19.38
CA PRO A 229 1.67 12.13 19.21
C PRO A 229 1.82 12.56 17.74
N ILE A 230 2.36 11.68 16.88
CA ILE A 230 2.52 11.95 15.46
C ILE A 230 1.18 11.91 14.74
N GLY A 231 0.39 10.85 14.96
CA GLY A 231 -0.94 10.70 14.35
C GLY A 231 -1.88 11.83 14.77
N LYS A 232 -1.88 12.19 16.05
CA LYS A 232 -2.64 13.31 16.60
C LYS A 232 -2.25 14.63 15.95
N ALA A 233 -0.95 14.93 15.86
CA ALA A 233 -0.46 16.15 15.22
C ALA A 233 -0.89 16.25 13.75
N ILE A 234 -0.82 15.15 12.99
CA ILE A 234 -1.27 15.11 11.59
C ILE A 234 -2.76 15.44 11.47
N GLN A 235 -3.59 14.87 12.34
CA GLN A 235 -5.03 15.02 12.29
C GLN A 235 -5.49 16.41 12.78
N GLU A 236 -4.94 16.90 13.90
CA GLU A 236 -5.33 18.18 14.49
C GLU A 236 -4.87 19.38 13.66
N HIS A 237 -3.72 19.27 12.96
CA HIS A 237 -3.15 20.35 12.16
C HIS A 237 -3.37 20.16 10.64
N ASP A 238 -4.16 19.16 10.24
CA ASP A 238 -4.41 18.77 8.83
C ASP A 238 -3.12 18.74 7.99
N LEU A 239 -2.09 18.07 8.53
CA LEU A 239 -0.78 17.97 7.87
C LEU A 239 -0.84 17.03 6.67
N VAL A 240 -0.15 17.41 5.60
CA VAL A 240 0.09 16.56 4.44
C VAL A 240 1.31 15.69 4.71
N ALA A 241 1.12 14.65 5.52
CA ALA A 241 2.15 13.66 5.82
C ALA A 241 2.44 12.75 4.62
N CYS A 242 3.70 12.32 4.52
CA CYS A 242 4.23 11.52 3.43
C CYS A 242 4.70 10.12 3.89
N SER A 243 4.68 9.16 2.97
CA SER A 243 5.40 7.90 3.10
C SER A 243 6.36 7.67 1.95
N VAL A 244 7.45 6.96 2.23
CA VAL A 244 8.37 6.44 1.22
C VAL A 244 8.50 4.93 1.43
N LEU A 245 8.19 4.14 0.41
CA LEU A 245 8.18 2.68 0.52
C LEU A 245 8.74 2.00 -0.73
N SER A 246 9.38 0.86 -0.56
CA SER A 246 9.84 0.02 -1.68
C SER A 246 8.76 -0.88 -2.27
N GLY A 247 7.52 -0.40 -2.24
CA GLY A 247 6.33 -1.06 -2.79
C GLY A 247 6.17 -0.88 -4.29
N ASN A 248 4.98 -1.24 -4.78
CA ASN A 248 4.58 -1.07 -6.18
C ASN A 248 3.25 -0.30 -6.36
N ARG A 249 2.62 0.11 -5.26
CA ARG A 249 1.34 0.84 -5.23
C ARG A 249 1.33 1.88 -4.13
N ASN A 250 0.86 3.07 -4.48
CA ASN A 250 0.92 4.28 -3.65
C ASN A 250 -0.37 5.12 -3.74
N PHE A 251 -1.50 4.47 -4.02
CA PHE A 251 -2.82 5.12 -4.03
C PHE A 251 -3.14 5.78 -2.68
N GLU A 252 -3.81 6.93 -2.72
CA GLU A 252 -4.24 7.66 -1.52
C GLU A 252 -5.10 6.75 -0.61
N GLY A 253 -4.81 6.73 0.68
CA GLY A 253 -5.50 5.88 1.66
C GLY A 253 -5.13 4.39 1.63
N ARG A 254 -4.23 3.94 0.75
CA ARG A 254 -3.78 2.54 0.70
C ARG A 254 -2.68 2.23 1.73
N VAL A 255 -1.68 3.10 1.85
CA VAL A 255 -0.48 2.80 2.67
C VAL A 255 -0.79 2.97 4.16
N HIS A 256 -1.35 4.12 4.54
CA HIS A 256 -1.78 4.43 5.90
C HIS A 256 -2.89 5.50 5.86
N PRO A 257 -3.91 5.47 6.75
CA PRO A 257 -5.01 6.44 6.73
C PRO A 257 -4.58 7.91 6.91
N ASP A 258 -3.58 8.15 7.76
CA ASP A 258 -3.02 9.49 8.04
C ASP A 258 -2.03 9.98 6.97
N VAL A 259 -1.73 9.19 5.93
CA VAL A 259 -0.77 9.56 4.89
C VAL A 259 -1.47 9.90 3.58
N ARG A 260 -1.29 11.14 3.12
CA ARG A 260 -1.93 11.65 1.90
C ARG A 260 -1.07 11.52 0.65
N MET A 261 0.25 11.49 0.84
CA MET A 261 1.22 11.38 -0.26
C MET A 261 2.13 10.18 -0.05
N ASN A 262 2.24 9.31 -1.05
CA ASN A 262 2.99 8.07 -0.97
C ASN A 262 3.95 7.97 -2.15
N PHE A 263 5.23 7.73 -1.87
CA PHE A 263 6.27 7.66 -2.89
C PHE A 263 6.90 6.27 -2.93
N LEU A 264 6.89 5.66 -4.11
CA LEU A 264 7.58 4.41 -4.38
C LEU A 264 9.04 4.71 -4.67
N ALA A 265 9.96 4.03 -3.98
CA ALA A 265 11.40 4.25 -4.11
C ALA A 265 12.19 2.95 -4.00
N SER A 266 13.44 2.94 -4.44
CA SER A 266 14.34 1.82 -4.14
C SER A 266 14.63 1.74 -2.63
N PRO A 267 14.90 0.55 -2.08
CA PRO A 267 15.30 0.39 -0.67
C PRO A 267 16.37 1.38 -0.15
N PRO A 268 17.48 1.68 -0.86
CA PRO A 268 18.44 2.69 -0.37
C PRO A 268 17.86 4.11 -0.32
N LEU A 269 16.96 4.48 -1.24
CA LEU A 269 16.26 5.76 -1.18
C LEU A 269 15.26 5.81 -0.01
N VAL A 270 14.63 4.69 0.35
CA VAL A 270 13.79 4.61 1.56
C VAL A 270 14.62 4.96 2.79
N VAL A 271 15.84 4.41 2.91
CA VAL A 271 16.76 4.73 4.01
C VAL A 271 17.16 6.22 3.97
N ALA A 272 17.53 6.74 2.80
CA ALA A 272 17.91 8.15 2.65
C ALA A 272 16.80 9.12 3.07
N TYR A 273 15.55 8.88 2.65
CA TYR A 273 14.41 9.71 3.04
C TYR A 273 14.00 9.52 4.51
N ALA A 274 14.30 8.38 5.13
CA ALA A 274 14.13 8.21 6.57
C ALA A 274 15.11 9.08 7.37
N ILE A 275 16.37 9.17 6.91
CA ILE A 275 17.39 10.04 7.53
C ILE A 275 17.02 11.52 7.34
N ALA A 276 16.62 11.90 6.12
CA ALA A 276 16.19 13.27 5.82
C ALA A 276 14.88 13.64 6.54
N GLY A 277 13.97 12.68 6.75
CA GLY A 277 12.70 12.82 7.45
C GLY A 277 11.64 13.66 6.74
N SER A 278 11.89 14.12 5.52
CA SER A 278 10.96 14.89 4.70
C SER A 278 11.18 14.61 3.22
N VAL A 279 10.15 14.77 2.39
CA VAL A 279 10.27 14.79 0.92
C VAL A 279 10.52 16.21 0.38
N ASN A 280 10.41 17.24 1.23
CA ASN A 280 10.67 18.64 0.88
C ASN A 280 12.16 19.00 0.92
N VAL A 281 13.00 18.13 0.37
CA VAL A 281 14.47 18.25 0.39
C VAL A 281 15.01 17.78 -0.95
N ASP A 282 16.00 18.51 -1.47
CA ASP A 282 16.78 18.10 -2.63
C ASP A 282 17.97 17.26 -2.16
N LEU A 283 17.86 15.92 -2.25
CA LEU A 283 18.89 14.99 -1.78
C LEU A 283 20.23 15.10 -2.53
N TYR A 284 20.30 15.82 -3.66
CA TYR A 284 21.56 16.10 -4.35
C TYR A 284 22.26 17.35 -3.83
N LYS A 285 21.51 18.34 -3.32
CA LYS A 285 22.03 19.67 -2.98
C LYS A 285 22.01 19.98 -1.49
N GLU A 286 21.16 19.31 -0.72
CA GLU A 286 20.99 19.54 0.71
C GLU A 286 21.62 18.38 1.51
N PRO A 287 22.28 18.66 2.65
CA PRO A 287 22.83 17.61 3.48
C PRO A 287 21.72 16.79 4.15
N LEU A 288 21.97 15.50 4.35
CA LEU A 288 21.09 14.60 5.11
C LEU A 288 21.12 14.92 6.61
N GLY A 289 22.23 15.47 7.09
CA GLY A 289 22.43 15.86 8.47
C GLY A 289 23.89 16.19 8.75
N LYS A 290 24.19 16.47 10.02
CA LYS A 290 25.55 16.68 10.51
C LYS A 290 26.14 15.34 10.96
N GLY A 291 27.36 15.03 10.50
CA GLY A 291 28.11 13.87 10.95
C GLY A 291 28.66 14.06 12.36
N LYS A 292 29.26 12.99 12.90
CA LYS A 292 29.90 12.99 14.24
C LYS A 292 31.09 13.96 14.35
N ASP A 293 31.62 14.42 13.23
CA ASP A 293 32.67 15.43 13.10
C ASP A 293 32.11 16.87 12.94
N GLY A 294 30.78 17.03 12.98
CA GLY A 294 30.09 18.29 12.77
C GLY A 294 30.01 18.75 11.31
N GLN A 295 30.51 17.96 10.36
CA GLN A 295 30.47 18.29 8.93
C GLN A 295 29.13 17.90 8.30
N ASP A 296 28.76 18.60 7.24
CA ASP A 296 27.61 18.24 6.42
C ASP A 296 27.86 16.92 5.70
N VAL A 297 26.92 15.97 5.81
CA VAL A 297 26.96 14.69 5.09
C VAL A 297 25.87 14.69 4.04
N PHE A 298 26.27 14.56 2.78
CA PHE A 298 25.38 14.50 1.62
C PHE A 298 25.09 13.06 1.22
N LEU A 299 24.05 12.85 0.41
CA LEU A 299 23.71 11.52 -0.10
C LEU A 299 24.89 10.85 -0.81
N LYS A 300 25.62 11.60 -1.63
CA LYS A 300 26.81 11.13 -2.36
C LYS A 300 27.93 10.60 -1.47
N ASP A 301 27.99 11.05 -0.21
CA ASP A 301 29.06 10.67 0.72
C ASP A 301 28.82 9.29 1.35
N ILE A 302 27.59 8.79 1.27
CA ILE A 302 27.17 7.51 1.87
C ILE A 302 26.61 6.52 0.84
N TRP A 303 26.35 6.95 -0.39
CA TRP A 303 25.78 6.11 -1.44
C TRP A 303 26.78 5.02 -1.87
N PRO A 304 26.42 3.72 -1.84
CA PRO A 304 27.34 2.66 -2.25
C PRO A 304 27.53 2.64 -3.77
N SER A 305 28.74 2.30 -4.22
CA SER A 305 28.99 2.09 -5.65
C SER A 305 28.40 0.75 -6.12
N ASN A 306 28.18 0.61 -7.43
CA ASN A 306 27.76 -0.68 -8.01
C ASN A 306 28.81 -1.79 -7.75
N GLY A 307 30.09 -1.43 -7.66
CA GLY A 307 31.17 -2.35 -7.32
C GLY A 307 31.05 -2.88 -5.89
N ASP A 308 30.76 -2.00 -4.92
CA ASP A 308 30.55 -2.40 -3.52
C ASP A 308 29.37 -3.36 -3.37
N VAL A 309 28.27 -3.07 -4.08
CA VAL A 309 27.07 -3.91 -4.09
C VAL A 309 27.37 -5.28 -4.70
N ALA A 310 28.02 -5.32 -5.86
CA ALA A 310 28.37 -6.58 -6.52
C ALA A 310 29.31 -7.44 -5.66
N ALA A 311 30.32 -6.83 -5.03
CA ALA A 311 31.23 -7.50 -4.11
C ALA A 311 30.49 -8.05 -2.88
N ALA A 312 29.56 -7.28 -2.30
CA ALA A 312 28.76 -7.72 -1.17
C ALA A 312 27.85 -8.91 -1.52
N ILE A 313 27.21 -8.91 -2.69
CA ILE A 313 26.40 -10.04 -3.16
C ILE A 313 27.28 -11.28 -3.33
N ALA A 314 28.38 -11.18 -4.09
CA ALA A 314 29.24 -12.31 -4.41
C ALA A 314 29.84 -12.97 -3.16
N ALA A 315 30.15 -12.18 -2.13
CA ALA A 315 30.72 -12.69 -0.88
C ALA A 315 29.68 -13.33 0.07
N HIS A 316 28.41 -12.89 0.02
CA HIS A 316 27.44 -13.21 1.09
C HIS A 316 26.17 -13.91 0.61
N VAL A 317 25.88 -13.97 -0.68
CA VAL A 317 24.69 -14.68 -1.20
C VAL A 317 25.14 -15.98 -1.84
N ASP A 318 24.72 -17.10 -1.27
CA ASP A 318 25.11 -18.44 -1.74
C ASP A 318 23.94 -19.42 -1.72
N SER A 319 24.13 -20.54 -2.44
CA SER A 319 23.11 -21.58 -2.61
C SER A 319 22.70 -22.29 -1.32
N ALA A 320 23.64 -22.43 -0.37
CA ALA A 320 23.38 -23.07 0.91
C ALA A 320 22.35 -22.29 1.74
N MET A 321 22.32 -20.96 1.61
CA MET A 321 21.29 -20.13 2.25
C MET A 321 19.88 -20.46 1.78
N PHE A 322 19.69 -20.64 0.47
CA PHE A 322 18.38 -20.99 -0.09
C PHE A 322 17.96 -22.38 0.37
N GLN A 323 18.86 -23.36 0.25
CA GLN A 323 18.57 -24.73 0.66
C GLN A 323 18.20 -24.82 2.14
N SER A 324 18.98 -24.21 3.02
CA SER A 324 18.71 -24.21 4.47
C SER A 324 17.42 -23.47 4.83
N SER A 325 17.17 -22.30 4.23
CA SER A 325 15.96 -21.49 4.52
C SER A 325 14.67 -22.20 4.08
N TYR A 326 14.70 -22.93 2.96
CA TYR A 326 13.51 -23.59 2.42
C TYR A 326 13.34 -25.04 2.90
N ALA A 327 14.37 -25.68 3.46
CA ALA A 327 14.30 -27.06 3.98
C ALA A 327 13.21 -27.25 5.05
N SER A 328 12.85 -26.20 5.79
CA SER A 328 11.86 -26.26 6.88
C SER A 328 10.69 -25.30 6.70
N VAL A 329 10.43 -24.80 5.49
CA VAL A 329 9.40 -23.76 5.25
C VAL A 329 7.99 -24.20 5.70
N PHE A 330 7.68 -25.49 5.62
CA PHE A 330 6.39 -26.06 6.04
C PHE A 330 6.36 -26.53 7.51
N LYS A 331 7.49 -26.51 8.21
CA LYS A 331 7.56 -26.99 9.60
C LYS A 331 6.74 -26.10 10.54
N GLY A 332 6.61 -24.81 10.23
CA GLY A 332 5.95 -23.83 11.09
C GLY A 332 6.61 -23.69 12.47
N ASP A 333 6.05 -22.84 13.31
CA ASP A 333 6.42 -22.72 14.72
C ASP A 333 5.53 -23.61 15.61
N SER A 334 5.72 -23.57 16.93
CA SER A 334 4.87 -24.34 17.86
C SER A 334 3.40 -23.94 17.78
N ARG A 335 3.09 -22.67 17.47
CA ARG A 335 1.71 -22.18 17.34
C ARG A 335 1.03 -22.75 16.11
N TRP A 336 1.73 -22.83 14.98
CA TRP A 336 1.24 -23.47 13.76
C TRP A 336 0.95 -24.96 14.00
N ASN A 337 1.90 -25.67 14.60
CA ASN A 337 1.78 -27.11 14.83
C ASN A 337 0.74 -27.48 15.90
N SER A 338 0.36 -26.55 16.78
CA SER A 338 -0.67 -26.76 17.80
C SER A 338 -2.08 -26.45 17.33
N LEU A 339 -2.29 -26.00 16.08
CA LEU A 339 -3.63 -25.74 15.57
C LEU A 339 -4.39 -27.06 15.41
N GLU A 340 -5.51 -27.19 16.10
CA GLU A 340 -6.43 -28.31 15.91
C GLU A 340 -7.12 -28.18 14.55
N VAL A 341 -6.97 -29.20 13.69
CA VAL A 341 -7.59 -29.24 12.36
C VAL A 341 -8.69 -30.30 12.37
N PRO A 342 -9.98 -29.90 12.26
CA PRO A 342 -11.08 -30.83 12.15
C PRO A 342 -10.91 -31.78 10.96
N GLN A 343 -11.37 -33.03 11.11
CA GLN A 343 -11.33 -34.03 10.04
C GLN A 343 -12.60 -33.98 9.17
N GLY A 344 -12.48 -34.32 7.88
CA GLY A 344 -13.59 -34.45 6.93
C GLY A 344 -13.52 -33.51 5.74
N ASP A 345 -14.39 -33.74 4.75
CA ASP A 345 -14.39 -33.02 3.46
C ASP A 345 -15.31 -31.78 3.45
N LEU A 346 -16.22 -31.67 4.41
CA LEU A 346 -17.19 -30.57 4.52
C LEU A 346 -16.84 -29.64 5.66
N TYR A 347 -16.83 -28.33 5.39
CA TYR A 347 -16.52 -27.32 6.39
C TYR A 347 -17.69 -27.15 7.39
N GLY A 348 -17.40 -27.36 8.67
CA GLY A 348 -18.36 -27.13 9.75
C GLY A 348 -18.51 -25.64 10.05
N TRP A 349 -19.50 -24.99 9.42
CA TRP A 349 -19.78 -23.57 9.65
C TRP A 349 -20.16 -23.29 11.10
N SER A 350 -19.55 -22.27 11.70
CA SER A 350 -19.93 -21.74 13.01
C SER A 350 -20.70 -20.44 12.84
N ALA A 351 -21.89 -20.35 13.44
CA ALA A 351 -22.74 -19.15 13.42
C ALA A 351 -22.09 -17.98 14.18
N ASP A 352 -21.26 -18.27 15.18
CA ASP A 352 -20.59 -17.27 16.02
C ASP A 352 -19.28 -16.75 15.39
N SER A 353 -18.84 -17.36 14.28
CA SER A 353 -17.61 -16.94 13.62
C SER A 353 -17.76 -15.57 12.97
N THR A 354 -16.95 -14.62 13.42
CA THR A 354 -16.82 -13.30 12.79
C THR A 354 -15.77 -13.27 11.67
N TYR A 355 -15.13 -14.40 11.35
CA TYR A 355 -14.09 -14.51 10.31
C TYR A 355 -14.52 -15.35 9.10
N VAL A 356 -15.27 -16.44 9.31
CA VAL A 356 -15.64 -17.39 8.25
C VAL A 356 -17.13 -17.70 8.36
N GLN A 357 -17.92 -17.26 7.38
CA GLN A 357 -19.37 -17.45 7.35
C GLN A 357 -19.83 -18.02 6.01
N ASN A 358 -20.90 -18.81 6.03
CA ASN A 358 -21.49 -19.39 4.83
C ASN A 358 -22.13 -18.28 3.99
N PRO A 359 -21.62 -17.96 2.78
CA PRO A 359 -22.14 -16.85 1.99
C PRO A 359 -23.44 -17.21 1.27
N PRO A 360 -24.29 -16.22 0.94
CA PRO A 360 -25.62 -16.47 0.40
C PRO A 360 -25.63 -16.75 -1.13
N TYR A 361 -24.48 -16.88 -1.78
CA TYR A 361 -24.36 -16.94 -3.25
C TYR A 361 -25.20 -18.05 -3.91
N PHE A 362 -25.39 -19.16 -3.21
CA PHE A 362 -26.08 -20.34 -3.72
C PHE A 362 -27.48 -20.51 -3.15
N GLN A 363 -27.97 -19.58 -2.32
CA GLN A 363 -29.31 -19.65 -1.76
C GLN A 363 -30.37 -19.57 -2.87
N GLY A 364 -31.27 -20.55 -2.91
CA GLY A 364 -32.31 -20.65 -3.93
C GLY A 364 -31.80 -21.05 -5.33
N MET A 365 -30.55 -21.53 -5.45
CA MET A 365 -30.01 -22.07 -6.69
C MET A 365 -30.74 -23.37 -7.05
N THR A 366 -31.18 -23.47 -8.31
CA THR A 366 -31.88 -24.63 -8.86
C THR A 366 -31.08 -25.22 -10.02
N MET A 367 -31.31 -26.50 -10.34
CA MET A 367 -30.70 -27.13 -11.52
C MET A 367 -31.16 -26.50 -12.84
N SER A 368 -32.37 -25.95 -12.88
CA SER A 368 -32.89 -25.22 -14.04
C SER A 368 -32.34 -23.79 -14.08
N THR A 369 -31.83 -23.36 -15.24
CA THR A 369 -31.43 -21.97 -15.48
C THR A 369 -32.65 -21.06 -15.57
N ARG A 370 -32.53 -19.82 -15.08
CA ARG A 370 -33.56 -18.78 -15.23
C ARG A 370 -33.27 -17.94 -16.47
N THR A 371 -34.32 -17.34 -17.04
CA THR A 371 -34.17 -16.33 -18.09
C THR A 371 -33.57 -15.07 -17.48
N ILE A 372 -32.64 -14.42 -18.19
CA ILE A 372 -32.11 -13.11 -17.79
C ILE A 372 -33.18 -12.06 -18.12
N GLU A 373 -33.64 -11.34 -17.11
CA GLU A 373 -34.67 -10.30 -17.25
C GLU A 373 -34.05 -8.90 -17.38
N ASP A 374 -34.76 -7.99 -18.05
CA ASP A 374 -34.37 -6.60 -18.14
C ASP A 374 -34.33 -5.92 -16.77
N VAL A 375 -33.31 -5.10 -16.53
CA VAL A 375 -33.22 -4.23 -15.35
C VAL A 375 -34.07 -2.99 -15.57
N LYS A 376 -35.23 -2.90 -14.90
CA LYS A 376 -36.18 -1.78 -15.04
C LYS A 376 -36.18 -0.87 -13.82
N ALA A 377 -36.39 0.43 -14.04
CA ALA A 377 -36.52 1.46 -13.00
C ALA A 377 -35.38 1.51 -11.95
N ALA A 378 -34.16 1.12 -12.35
CA ALA A 378 -33.03 1.09 -11.43
C ALA A 378 -32.64 2.50 -10.92
N ARG A 379 -31.99 2.54 -9.76
CA ARG A 379 -31.41 3.74 -9.17
C ARG A 379 -29.88 3.64 -9.13
N ALA A 380 -29.22 4.77 -9.35
CA ALA A 380 -27.78 4.86 -9.20
C ALA A 380 -27.44 4.82 -7.70
N LEU A 381 -26.77 3.77 -7.24
CA LEU A 381 -26.27 3.67 -5.87
C LEU A 381 -25.07 4.61 -5.66
N ALA A 382 -24.23 4.74 -6.70
CA ALA A 382 -23.12 5.69 -6.73
C ALA A 382 -22.87 6.19 -8.15
N VAL A 383 -22.42 7.44 -8.24
CA VAL A 383 -21.94 8.06 -9.49
C VAL A 383 -20.51 8.49 -9.26
N LEU A 384 -19.59 7.76 -9.88
CA LEU A 384 -18.17 7.82 -9.59
C LEU A 384 -17.39 8.49 -10.75
N GLY A 385 -16.19 8.96 -10.44
CA GLY A 385 -15.26 9.53 -11.42
C GLY A 385 -14.39 8.47 -12.11
N ASP A 386 -13.25 8.93 -12.62
CA ASP A 386 -12.23 8.10 -13.24
C ASP A 386 -11.36 7.37 -12.21
N SER A 387 -10.67 6.32 -12.67
CA SER A 387 -9.64 5.56 -11.96
C SER A 387 -10.05 5.07 -10.57
N ILE A 388 -11.33 4.66 -10.43
CA ILE A 388 -11.83 4.04 -9.20
C ILE A 388 -11.14 2.69 -9.00
N THR A 389 -10.15 2.67 -8.12
CA THR A 389 -9.42 1.45 -7.78
C THR A 389 -10.30 0.42 -7.06
N THR A 390 -9.93 -0.85 -7.15
CA THR A 390 -10.50 -1.93 -6.30
C THR A 390 -10.33 -1.70 -4.80
N ASP A 391 -9.39 -0.88 -4.34
CA ASP A 391 -9.28 -0.47 -2.93
C ASP A 391 -10.38 0.53 -2.54
N HIS A 392 -10.91 1.33 -3.49
CA HIS A 392 -12.10 2.14 -3.27
C HIS A 392 -13.36 1.28 -3.17
N ILE A 393 -13.49 0.28 -4.04
CA ILE A 393 -14.67 -0.61 -4.13
C ILE A 393 -14.70 -1.60 -2.97
N SER A 394 -13.57 -2.18 -2.60
CA SER A 394 -13.47 -3.16 -1.51
C SER A 394 -12.16 -2.92 -0.76
N PRO A 395 -12.12 -2.01 0.23
CA PRO A 395 -10.91 -1.71 1.00
C PRO A 395 -10.38 -2.95 1.71
N ALA A 396 -9.07 -2.99 1.97
CA ALA A 396 -8.41 -4.10 2.69
C ALA A 396 -7.87 -3.70 4.06
N GLY A 397 -7.74 -2.40 4.34
CA GLY A 397 -7.14 -1.87 5.56
C GLY A 397 -8.08 -1.86 6.76
N SER A 398 -7.83 -0.91 7.68
CA SER A 398 -8.53 -0.79 8.96
C SER A 398 -10.04 -0.55 8.83
N ILE A 399 -10.79 -1.09 9.79
CA ILE A 399 -12.24 -0.91 9.93
C ILE A 399 -12.49 0.20 10.97
N LYS A 400 -13.25 1.24 10.62
CA LYS A 400 -13.63 2.29 11.58
C LYS A 400 -14.76 1.81 12.48
N ALA A 401 -14.72 2.16 13.76
CA ALA A 401 -15.78 1.81 14.73
C ALA A 401 -17.15 2.36 14.34
N ASN A 402 -17.19 3.59 13.84
CA ASN A 402 -18.40 4.26 13.38
C ASN A 402 -18.79 3.92 11.91
N SER A 403 -18.31 2.80 11.37
CA SER A 403 -18.71 2.31 10.05
C SER A 403 -19.75 1.19 10.17
N PRO A 404 -20.53 0.88 9.11
CA PRO A 404 -21.47 -0.24 9.15
C PRO A 404 -20.81 -1.55 9.60
N ALA A 405 -19.61 -1.86 9.08
CA ALA A 405 -18.84 -3.04 9.47
C ALA A 405 -18.38 -3.00 10.93
N GLY A 406 -17.99 -1.82 11.42
CA GLY A 406 -17.63 -1.61 12.84
C GLY A 406 -18.81 -1.86 13.77
N HIS A 407 -19.98 -1.27 13.47
CA HIS A 407 -21.21 -1.51 14.24
C HIS A 407 -21.60 -2.99 14.24
N TYR A 408 -21.49 -3.67 13.09
CA TYR A 408 -21.72 -5.11 13.01
C TYR A 408 -20.80 -5.90 13.94
N LEU A 409 -19.49 -5.62 13.91
CA LEU A 409 -18.51 -6.31 14.75
C LEU A 409 -18.74 -6.06 16.24
N VAL A 410 -19.04 -4.82 16.65
CA VAL A 410 -19.38 -4.47 18.04
C VAL A 410 -20.64 -5.21 18.50
N ASN A 411 -21.67 -5.26 17.66
CA ASN A 411 -22.91 -5.98 17.97
C ASN A 411 -22.69 -7.51 18.09
N HIS A 412 -21.57 -8.03 17.58
CA HIS A 412 -21.15 -9.43 17.74
C HIS A 412 -20.03 -9.59 18.79
N GLY A 413 -19.88 -8.62 19.69
CA GLY A 413 -18.98 -8.70 20.84
C GLY A 413 -17.49 -8.52 20.49
N VAL A 414 -17.15 -8.02 19.31
CA VAL A 414 -15.76 -7.75 18.92
C VAL A 414 -15.40 -6.31 19.30
N GLU A 415 -14.35 -6.15 20.11
CA GLU A 415 -13.86 -4.82 20.48
C GLU A 415 -13.10 -4.16 19.32
N PRO A 416 -13.05 -2.81 19.22
CA PRO A 416 -12.37 -2.11 18.13
C PRO A 416 -10.90 -2.49 17.90
N LYS A 417 -10.17 -2.81 18.97
CA LYS A 417 -8.77 -3.28 18.88
C LYS A 417 -8.65 -4.64 18.16
N ASP A 418 -9.72 -5.43 18.16
CA ASP A 418 -9.80 -6.79 17.61
C ASP A 418 -10.56 -6.84 16.27
N PHE A 419 -10.97 -5.69 15.72
CA PHE A 419 -11.57 -5.63 14.39
C PHE A 419 -10.67 -6.22 13.31
N ASN A 420 -9.35 -6.09 13.49
CA ASN A 420 -8.35 -6.42 12.49
C ASN A 420 -8.57 -5.57 11.21
N SER A 421 -8.52 -6.17 10.03
CA SER A 421 -8.61 -5.46 8.75
C SER A 421 -9.71 -6.06 7.86
N TYR A 422 -10.24 -5.29 6.92
CA TYR A 422 -11.16 -5.85 5.91
C TYR A 422 -10.53 -7.04 5.16
N GLY A 423 -9.23 -6.99 4.87
CA GLY A 423 -8.50 -8.10 4.25
C GLY A 423 -8.58 -9.40 5.05
N SER A 424 -8.46 -9.32 6.38
CA SER A 424 -8.58 -10.48 7.29
C SER A 424 -10.01 -11.03 7.39
N ARG A 425 -11.03 -10.20 7.09
CA ARG A 425 -12.44 -10.54 7.23
C ARG A 425 -13.07 -11.07 5.93
N ARG A 426 -12.27 -11.38 4.91
CA ARG A 426 -12.72 -11.87 3.59
C ARG A 426 -13.49 -13.19 3.61
N GLY A 427 -13.40 -13.97 4.68
CA GLY A 427 -14.24 -15.17 4.86
C GLY A 427 -15.65 -14.84 5.37
N ASN A 428 -15.94 -13.60 5.76
CA ASN A 428 -17.20 -13.17 6.33
C ASN A 428 -17.90 -12.17 5.40
N HIS A 429 -18.98 -12.60 4.75
CA HIS A 429 -19.71 -11.77 3.80
C HIS A 429 -20.46 -10.59 4.44
N GLU A 430 -20.90 -10.70 5.69
CA GLU A 430 -21.56 -9.61 6.40
C GLU A 430 -20.61 -8.41 6.59
N VAL A 431 -19.36 -8.69 6.95
CA VAL A 431 -18.32 -7.65 7.11
C VAL A 431 -17.93 -7.08 5.75
N MET A 432 -17.71 -7.94 4.75
CA MET A 432 -17.23 -7.49 3.44
C MET A 432 -18.28 -6.72 2.63
N MET A 433 -19.55 -7.10 2.72
CA MET A 433 -20.66 -6.35 2.13
C MET A 433 -20.75 -4.94 2.75
N ARG A 434 -20.66 -4.83 4.08
CA ARG A 434 -20.62 -3.53 4.78
C ARG A 434 -19.37 -2.71 4.48
N GLY A 435 -18.28 -3.38 4.15
CA GLY A 435 -17.04 -2.75 3.69
C GLY A 435 -17.07 -2.31 2.23
N THR A 436 -18.05 -2.73 1.44
CA THR A 436 -18.09 -2.42 0.01
C THR A 436 -18.37 -0.94 -0.21
N PHE A 437 -17.52 -0.29 -1.00
CA PHE A 437 -17.42 1.15 -1.19
C PHE A 437 -17.13 1.96 0.09
N ALA A 438 -16.70 1.34 1.19
CA ALA A 438 -16.47 2.01 2.48
C ALA A 438 -15.12 2.75 2.59
N ASN A 439 -14.39 2.90 1.47
CA ASN A 439 -13.09 3.57 1.49
C ASN A 439 -13.24 5.05 1.88
N ILE A 440 -12.40 5.52 2.80
CA ILE A 440 -12.45 6.87 3.36
C ILE A 440 -12.16 7.99 2.36
N ARG A 441 -11.63 7.64 1.17
CA ARG A 441 -11.28 8.58 0.08
C ARG A 441 -12.19 8.45 -1.14
N LEU A 442 -13.21 7.58 -1.08
CA LEU A 442 -14.18 7.50 -2.17
C LEU A 442 -14.90 8.85 -2.32
N ARG A 443 -15.06 9.31 -3.55
CA ARG A 443 -15.81 10.53 -3.89
C ARG A 443 -16.98 10.16 -4.77
N ASN A 444 -18.18 10.41 -4.28
CA ASN A 444 -19.42 10.09 -4.97
C ASN A 444 -20.11 11.39 -5.37
N LYS A 445 -20.42 11.56 -6.66
CA LYS A 445 -21.05 12.78 -7.20
C LYS A 445 -22.47 13.00 -6.66
N LEU A 446 -23.10 12.00 -6.05
CA LEU A 446 -24.41 12.12 -5.38
C LEU A 446 -24.33 12.87 -4.03
N VAL A 447 -23.14 12.99 -3.45
CA VAL A 447 -22.88 13.72 -2.19
C VAL A 447 -21.64 14.61 -2.35
N PRO A 448 -21.74 15.69 -3.15
CA PRO A 448 -20.60 16.52 -3.49
C PRO A 448 -19.93 17.12 -2.25
N GLY A 449 -18.60 17.16 -2.24
CA GLY A 449 -17.80 17.67 -1.12
C GLY A 449 -17.57 16.67 0.02
N VAL A 450 -18.19 15.49 -0.01
CA VAL A 450 -18.02 14.45 1.01
C VAL A 450 -17.03 13.38 0.53
N GLU A 451 -15.99 13.12 1.31
CA GLU A 451 -15.12 11.95 1.14
C GLU A 451 -15.58 10.80 2.04
N GLY A 452 -15.53 9.58 1.50
CA GLY A 452 -15.90 8.36 2.22
C GLY A 452 -16.94 7.53 1.48
N GLY A 453 -17.30 6.39 2.07
CA GLY A 453 -18.31 5.47 1.54
C GLY A 453 -19.74 5.95 1.71
N MET A 454 -20.02 7.17 1.26
CA MET A 454 -21.29 7.85 1.42
C MET A 454 -22.04 7.95 0.08
N THR A 455 -23.36 7.96 0.16
CA THR A 455 -24.27 8.22 -0.96
C THR A 455 -25.53 8.93 -0.46
N ARG A 456 -26.43 9.20 -1.39
CA ARG A 456 -27.72 9.85 -1.14
C ARG A 456 -28.84 8.87 -1.43
N TYR A 457 -29.69 8.61 -0.44
CA TYR A 457 -30.89 7.81 -0.64
C TYR A 457 -31.93 8.65 -1.35
N LEU A 458 -32.06 8.48 -2.67
CA LEU A 458 -32.85 9.36 -3.54
C LEU A 458 -34.32 9.49 -3.14
N PRO A 459 -35.01 8.45 -2.60
CA PRO A 459 -36.40 8.59 -2.17
C PRO A 459 -36.63 9.61 -1.04
N THR A 460 -35.66 9.80 -0.13
CA THR A 460 -35.79 10.74 1.00
C THR A 460 -34.78 11.89 0.98
N ASP A 461 -33.91 11.91 -0.03
CA ASP A 461 -32.80 12.86 -0.18
C ASP A 461 -31.81 12.87 1.00
N GLU A 462 -31.71 11.75 1.74
CA GLU A 462 -30.87 11.65 2.94
C GLU A 462 -29.46 11.13 2.61
N PRO A 463 -28.38 11.81 3.05
CA PRO A 463 -27.03 11.27 2.96
C PRO A 463 -26.80 10.15 3.99
N MET A 464 -26.30 9.01 3.56
CA MET A 464 -25.98 7.86 4.43
C MET A 464 -24.86 7.02 3.85
N SER A 465 -24.46 5.96 4.56
CA SER A 465 -23.46 5.03 4.02
C SER A 465 -24.02 4.29 2.79
N ILE A 466 -23.13 3.92 1.86
CA ILE A 466 -23.53 3.15 0.67
C ILE A 466 -24.20 1.82 1.05
N TYR A 467 -23.72 1.17 2.11
CA TYR A 467 -24.34 -0.05 2.63
C TYR A 467 -25.78 0.20 3.11
N ASP A 468 -26.01 1.22 3.94
CA ASP A 468 -27.35 1.49 4.49
C ASP A 468 -28.34 1.86 3.39
N ALA A 469 -27.91 2.68 2.41
CA ALA A 469 -28.74 3.01 1.26
C ALA A 469 -29.08 1.76 0.43
N ALA A 470 -28.11 0.88 0.20
CA ALA A 470 -28.31 -0.36 -0.54
C ALA A 470 -29.34 -1.27 0.17
N MET A 471 -29.27 -1.40 1.49
CA MET A 471 -30.23 -2.19 2.26
C MET A 471 -31.65 -1.60 2.19
N LYS A 472 -31.79 -0.26 2.25
CA LYS A 472 -33.10 0.41 2.05
C LYS A 472 -33.68 0.12 0.66
N TYR A 473 -32.87 0.26 -0.39
CA TYR A 473 -33.33 -0.04 -1.76
C TYR A 473 -33.69 -1.52 -1.97
N GLN A 474 -32.96 -2.45 -1.34
CA GLN A 474 -33.31 -3.86 -1.38
C GLN A 474 -34.64 -4.15 -0.70
N ALA A 475 -34.92 -3.52 0.45
CA ALA A 475 -36.20 -3.63 1.14
C ALA A 475 -37.37 -3.13 0.27
N ASP A 476 -37.13 -2.06 -0.50
CA ASP A 476 -38.09 -1.47 -1.44
C ASP A 476 -38.16 -2.21 -2.80
N GLY A 477 -37.38 -3.30 -2.99
CA GLY A 477 -37.33 -4.06 -4.24
C GLY A 477 -36.78 -3.27 -5.44
N THR A 478 -36.04 -2.18 -5.19
CA THR A 478 -35.53 -1.29 -6.23
C THR A 478 -34.17 -1.80 -6.76
N PRO A 479 -34.02 -2.09 -8.07
CA PRO A 479 -32.75 -2.49 -8.63
C PRO A 479 -31.70 -1.36 -8.58
N LEU A 480 -30.43 -1.73 -8.41
CA LEU A 480 -29.34 -0.75 -8.31
C LEU A 480 -28.35 -0.87 -9.46
N VAL A 481 -27.75 0.27 -9.82
CA VAL A 481 -26.63 0.36 -10.77
C VAL A 481 -25.52 1.25 -10.23
N ILE A 482 -24.31 1.07 -10.76
CA ILE A 482 -23.17 1.98 -10.53
C ILE A 482 -22.85 2.68 -11.84
N LEU A 483 -22.64 4.00 -11.79
CA LEU A 483 -22.10 4.78 -12.90
C LEU A 483 -20.65 5.17 -12.58
N ALA A 484 -19.73 5.03 -13.52
CA ALA A 484 -18.33 5.37 -13.33
C ALA A 484 -17.68 5.96 -14.60
N GLY A 485 -16.55 6.64 -14.42
CA GLY A 485 -15.73 7.13 -15.52
C GLY A 485 -14.82 6.04 -16.10
N LYS A 486 -13.60 6.43 -16.51
CA LYS A 486 -12.57 5.56 -17.09
C LYS A 486 -11.85 4.73 -16.05
N GLU A 487 -11.25 3.62 -16.47
CA GLU A 487 -10.38 2.74 -15.66
C GLU A 487 -11.05 2.23 -14.38
N TYR A 488 -12.35 1.93 -14.44
CA TYR A 488 -13.09 1.40 -13.30
C TYR A 488 -12.54 0.03 -12.90
N GLY A 489 -12.19 -0.11 -11.62
CA GLY A 489 -11.65 -1.35 -11.05
C GLY A 489 -10.13 -1.50 -11.17
N THR A 490 -9.37 -0.40 -11.30
CA THR A 490 -7.90 -0.53 -11.39
C THR A 490 -7.27 -1.11 -10.11
N GLY A 491 -6.16 -1.83 -10.25
CA GLY A 491 -5.36 -2.31 -9.13
C GLY A 491 -5.49 -3.81 -8.80
N SER A 492 -5.98 -4.14 -7.60
CA SER A 492 -5.89 -5.49 -7.01
C SER A 492 -6.87 -6.47 -7.62
N SER A 493 -6.50 -7.74 -7.70
CA SER A 493 -7.35 -8.84 -8.16
C SER A 493 -8.39 -9.33 -7.14
N ARG A 494 -8.92 -8.45 -6.29
CA ARG A 494 -9.84 -8.86 -5.21
C ARG A 494 -11.26 -9.03 -5.75
N ASP A 495 -11.73 -10.28 -5.78
CA ASP A 495 -13.08 -10.63 -6.21
C ASP A 495 -14.19 -10.03 -5.33
N TRP A 496 -13.88 -9.67 -4.08
CA TRP A 496 -14.78 -8.93 -3.20
C TRP A 496 -15.23 -7.57 -3.76
N ALA A 497 -14.48 -6.97 -4.68
CA ALA A 497 -14.95 -5.80 -5.41
C ALA A 497 -16.17 -6.10 -6.31
N ALA A 498 -16.33 -7.34 -6.76
CA ALA A 498 -17.50 -7.81 -7.50
C ALA A 498 -18.55 -8.45 -6.56
N LYS A 499 -18.13 -9.39 -5.69
CA LYS A 499 -19.03 -10.07 -4.75
C LYS A 499 -19.75 -9.09 -3.84
N GLY A 500 -19.03 -8.12 -3.27
CA GLY A 500 -19.59 -7.08 -2.42
C GLY A 500 -20.62 -6.23 -3.16
N THR A 501 -20.26 -5.75 -4.35
CA THR A 501 -21.15 -4.97 -5.23
C THR A 501 -22.44 -5.73 -5.56
N MET A 502 -22.32 -7.03 -5.88
CA MET A 502 -23.47 -7.91 -6.10
C MET A 502 -24.34 -8.09 -4.85
N LEU A 503 -23.74 -8.30 -3.67
CA LEU A 503 -24.47 -8.46 -2.41
C LEU A 503 -25.17 -7.16 -1.96
N LEU A 504 -24.67 -5.99 -2.35
CA LEU A 504 -25.38 -4.72 -2.22
C LEU A 504 -26.61 -4.61 -3.16
N GLY A 505 -26.86 -5.59 -4.03
CA GLY A 505 -28.02 -5.62 -4.93
C GLY A 505 -27.81 -4.88 -6.25
N VAL A 506 -26.58 -4.48 -6.55
CA VAL A 506 -26.22 -3.88 -7.84
C VAL A 506 -26.35 -4.91 -8.95
N LYS A 507 -27.10 -4.55 -10.00
CA LYS A 507 -27.39 -5.40 -11.17
C LYS A 507 -26.48 -5.12 -12.35
N ALA A 508 -25.97 -3.89 -12.46
CA ALA A 508 -25.06 -3.50 -13.54
C ALA A 508 -24.11 -2.39 -13.11
N VAL A 509 -22.94 -2.36 -13.75
CA VAL A 509 -22.00 -1.25 -13.70
C VAL A 509 -21.84 -0.69 -15.10
N ILE A 510 -22.03 0.61 -15.25
CA ILE A 510 -21.88 1.32 -16.51
C ILE A 510 -20.68 2.27 -16.35
N ALA A 511 -19.60 1.99 -17.08
CA ALA A 511 -18.35 2.74 -17.01
C ALA A 511 -17.86 3.08 -18.41
N GLU A 512 -17.07 4.16 -18.54
CA GLU A 512 -16.42 4.51 -19.81
C GLU A 512 -15.36 3.48 -20.21
N SER A 513 -14.65 2.91 -19.23
CA SER A 513 -13.77 1.76 -19.44
C SER A 513 -13.54 0.97 -18.15
N PHE A 514 -13.19 -0.31 -18.29
CA PHE A 514 -12.89 -1.21 -17.17
C PHE A 514 -11.44 -1.70 -17.22
N GLU A 515 -10.89 -1.96 -16.05
CA GLU A 515 -9.63 -2.67 -15.93
C GLU A 515 -9.80 -4.19 -16.02
N ARG A 516 -8.83 -4.86 -16.64
CA ARG A 516 -8.96 -6.23 -17.17
C ARG A 516 -9.47 -7.23 -16.13
N ILE A 517 -8.83 -7.24 -14.95
CA ILE A 517 -9.10 -8.22 -13.89
C ILE A 517 -10.46 -7.96 -13.25
N HIS A 518 -10.88 -6.69 -13.12
CA HIS A 518 -12.14 -6.36 -12.47
C HIS A 518 -13.36 -6.60 -13.38
N ARG A 519 -13.18 -6.45 -14.71
CA ARG A 519 -14.22 -6.77 -15.70
C ARG A 519 -14.54 -8.26 -15.75
N SER A 520 -13.53 -9.10 -15.51
CA SER A 520 -13.65 -10.57 -15.51
C SER A 520 -14.30 -11.01 -14.21
#